data_AF-A0A1W9JYH9-F1
#
_entry.id   AF-A0A1W9JYH9-F1
#
_cell.length_a   1.000
_cell.length_b   1.000
_cell.length_c   1.000
_cell.angle_alpha   90.00
_cell.angle_beta   90.00
_cell.angle_gamma   90.00
#
_symmetry.space_group_name_H-M   'P 1'
#
loop_
_entity.id
_entity.type
_entity.pdbx_description
1 polymer ?
#
loop_
_entity_poly.entity_id
_entity_poly.type
_entity_poly.pdbx_seq_one_letter_code
_entity_poly.pdbx_strand_id
1 'polypeptide(L)' 'MKSIMLLLALLSASLISTGAAAHQVSYDVALSGANEAPANNSPGFGSGTITFDLDLITMRVAFFSAV' A
#
# COMPACT_ATOMS: atom_id res chain seq x y z
N MET A 1 15.60 21.47 -39.28
CA MET A 1 14.31 20.77 -39.05
C MET A 1 14.51 19.36 -38.49
N LYS A 2 15.35 18.50 -39.11
CA LYS A 2 15.62 17.13 -38.64
C LYS A 2 16.17 17.05 -37.21
N SER A 3 17.08 17.94 -36.84
CA SER A 3 17.68 18.00 -35.50
C SER A 3 16.68 18.39 -34.40
N ILE A 4 15.67 19.19 -34.75
CA ILE A 4 14.60 19.61 -33.83
C ILE A 4 13.60 18.47 -33.59
N MET A 5 13.30 17.68 -34.63
CA MET A 5 12.46 16.49 -34.48
C MET A 5 13.16 15.42 -33.64
N LEU A 6 14.48 15.27 -33.79
CA LEU A 6 15.26 14.33 -32.98
C LEU A 6 15.30 14.74 -31.49
N LEU A 7 15.42 16.04 -31.21
CA LEU A 7 15.39 16.56 -29.84
C LEU A 7 14.01 16.37 -29.18
N LEU A 8 12.93 16.58 -29.94
CA LEU A 8 11.55 16.36 -29.46
C LEU A 8 11.27 14.88 -29.18
N ALA A 9 11.79 13.97 -30.00
CA ALA A 9 11.64 12.53 -29.82
C ALA A 9 12.39 12.03 -28.57
N LEU A 10 13.58 12.57 -28.29
CA LEU A 10 14.37 12.23 -27.10
C LEU A 10 13.72 12.76 -25.81
N LEU A 11 13.11 13.93 -25.86
CA LEU A 11 12.43 14.53 -24.70
C LEU A 11 11.09 13.84 -24.37
N SER A 12 10.44 13.21 -25.35
CA SER A 12 9.22 12.42 -25.12
C SER A 12 9.51 11.02 -24.59
N ALA A 13 10.71 10.46 -24.85
CA ALA A 13 11.13 9.16 -24.31
C ALA A 13 11.50 9.19 -22.82
N SER A 14 11.85 10.35 -22.25
CA SER A 14 12.23 10.48 -20.83
C SER A 14 11.04 10.60 -19.87
N LEU A 15 9.81 10.65 -20.38
CA LEU A 15 8.58 10.76 -19.57
C LEU A 15 8.04 9.40 -19.10
N ILE A 16 8.74 8.30 -19.35
CA ILE A 16 8.41 6.99 -18.78
C ILE A 16 8.88 6.99 -17.32
N SER A 17 8.15 7.71 -16.47
CA SER A 17 8.26 7.59 -15.02
C SER A 17 7.77 6.19 -14.65
N THR A 18 8.71 5.27 -14.44
CA THR A 18 8.43 4.06 -13.69
C THR A 18 8.06 4.53 -12.29
N GLY A 19 6.78 4.43 -11.93
CA GLY A 19 6.29 4.89 -10.63
C GLY A 19 7.21 4.41 -9.51
N ALA A 20 7.62 5.33 -8.63
CA ALA A 20 8.42 4.98 -7.47
C ALA A 20 7.64 3.94 -6.66
N ALA A 21 8.13 2.69 -6.62
CA ALA A 21 7.62 1.71 -5.70
C ALA A 21 7.96 2.22 -4.30
N ALA A 22 6.96 2.75 -3.59
CA ALA A 22 7.12 3.09 -2.19
C ALA A 22 7.58 1.83 -1.46
N HIS A 23 8.68 1.90 -0.71
CA HIS A 23 9.24 0.76 0.01
C HIS A 23 8.40 0.48 1.25
N GLN A 24 7.19 0.00 0.99
CA GLN A 24 6.16 -0.26 1.97
C GLN A 24 5.72 -1.71 1.89
N VAL A 25 5.45 -2.29 3.06
CA VAL A 25 4.85 -3.62 3.18
C VAL A 25 3.52 -3.45 3.88
N SER A 26 2.44 -3.94 3.27
CA SER A 26 1.10 -3.88 3.86
C SER A 26 0.53 -5.27 4.12
N TYR A 27 -0.14 -5.42 5.25
CA TYR A 27 -0.85 -6.63 5.66
C TYR A 27 -2.31 -6.27 5.97
N ASP A 28 -3.23 -7.00 5.35
CA ASP A 28 -4.65 -6.92 5.68
C ASP A 28 -5.01 -7.97 6.73
N VAL A 29 -5.83 -7.58 7.70
CA VAL A 29 -6.29 -8.43 8.78
C VAL A 29 -7.81 -8.39 8.88
N ALA A 30 -8.40 -9.56 9.15
CA ALA A 30 -9.79 -9.68 9.55
C ALA A 30 -9.87 -9.86 11.07
N LEU A 31 -10.77 -9.12 11.70
CA LEU A 31 -11.04 -9.21 13.14
C LEU A 31 -12.35 -9.97 13.31
N SER A 32 -12.30 -11.10 14.00
CA SER A 32 -13.46 -11.92 14.34
C SER A 32 -13.17 -12.72 15.62
N GLY A 33 -14.21 -13.17 16.32
CA GLY A 33 -14.02 -14.07 17.48
C GLY A 33 -13.27 -15.37 17.14
N ALA A 34 -13.37 -15.85 15.88
CA ALA A 34 -12.63 -17.01 15.41
C ALA A 34 -11.12 -16.73 15.20
N ASN A 35 -10.74 -15.47 15.03
CA ASN A 35 -9.35 -15.02 14.86
C ASN A 35 -8.66 -14.71 16.21
N GLU A 36 -9.34 -14.89 17.34
CA GLU A 36 -8.76 -14.73 18.67
C GLU A 36 -8.03 -16.01 19.13
N ALA A 37 -7.15 -15.88 20.12
CA ALA A 37 -6.41 -16.99 20.71
C ALA A 37 -6.56 -16.95 22.25
N PRO A 38 -7.42 -17.80 22.86
CA PRO A 38 -8.27 -18.81 22.21
C PRO A 38 -9.44 -18.19 21.44
N ALA A 39 -9.93 -18.92 20.42
CA ALA A 39 -11.10 -18.51 19.64
C ALA A 39 -12.37 -18.49 20.51
N ASN A 40 -13.29 -17.57 20.23
CA ASN A 40 -14.56 -17.43 20.94
C ASN A 40 -15.73 -17.06 20.01
N ASN A 41 -16.93 -16.93 20.59
CA ASN A 41 -18.18 -16.63 19.89
C ASN A 41 -18.55 -15.13 19.90
N SER A 42 -17.59 -14.22 19.96
CA SER A 42 -17.86 -12.79 19.86
C SER A 42 -18.61 -12.47 18.55
N PRO A 43 -19.71 -11.69 18.59
CA PRO A 43 -20.37 -11.21 17.38
C PRO A 43 -19.58 -10.08 16.71
N GLY A 44 -18.63 -9.47 17.43
CA GLY A 44 -17.82 -8.37 16.93
C GLY A 44 -16.99 -8.77 15.73
N PHE A 45 -16.94 -7.87 14.75
CA PHE A 45 -16.17 -8.05 13.53
C PHE A 45 -15.46 -6.75 13.13
N GLY A 46 -14.48 -6.89 12.26
CA GLY A 46 -13.73 -5.74 11.76
C GLY A 46 -12.70 -6.12 10.73
N SER A 47 -11.99 -5.11 10.26
CA SER A 47 -10.86 -5.27 9.36
C SER A 47 -9.80 -4.23 9.68
N GLY A 48 -8.57 -4.49 9.28
CA GLY A 48 -7.52 -3.51 9.38
C GLY A 48 -6.44 -3.71 8.34
N THR A 49 -5.65 -2.67 8.14
CA THR A 49 -4.45 -2.69 7.32
C THR A 49 -3.30 -2.17 8.15
N ILE A 50 -2.23 -2.95 8.22
CA ILE A 50 -0.96 -2.57 8.84
C ILE A 50 0.00 -2.25 7.70
N THR A 51 0.47 -1.02 7.63
CA THR A 51 1.48 -0.59 6.64
C THR A 51 2.78 -0.26 7.37
N PHE A 52 3.84 -0.96 7.01
CA PHE A 52 5.21 -0.60 7.37
C PHE A 52 5.80 0.24 6.24
N ASP A 53 6.26 1.44 6.57
CA ASP A 53 7.12 2.22 5.70
C ASP A 53 8.56 1.99 6.14
N LEU A 54 9.32 1.27 5.30
CA LEU A 54 10.66 0.82 5.61
C LEU A 54 11.71 1.91 5.36
N ASP A 55 11.36 2.96 4.61
CA ASP A 55 12.24 4.12 4.39
C ASP A 55 12.15 5.09 5.57
N LEU A 56 10.92 5.38 6.02
CA LEU A 56 10.68 6.25 7.17
C LEU A 56 10.83 5.53 8.51
N ILE A 57 10.92 4.20 8.49
CA ILE A 57 10.90 3.33 9.68
C ILE A 57 9.69 3.68 10.56
N THR A 58 8.51 3.66 9.94
CA THR A 58 7.24 3.92 10.62
C THR A 58 6.24 2.81 10.37
N MET A 59 5.30 2.65 11.30
CA MET A 59 4.17 1.74 11.15
C MET A 59 2.88 2.53 11.28
N ARG A 60 1.96 2.34 10.32
CA ARG A 60 0.60 2.83 10.39
C ARG A 60 -0.35 1.64 10.56
N VAL A 61 -1.26 1.75 11.53
CA VAL A 61 -2.34 0.79 11.74
C VAL A 61 -3.65 1.52 11.49
N ALA A 62 -4.43 1.06 10.52
CA ALA A 62 -5.77 1.55 10.25
C ALA A 62 -6.76 0.40 10.45
N PHE A 63 -7.86 0.65 11.15
CA PHE A 63 -8.86 -0.39 11.40
C PHE A 63 -10.28 0.16 11.38
N PHE A 64 -11.20 -0.76 11.11
CA PHE A 64 -12.63 -0.62 11.26
C PHE A 64 -13.13 -1.75 12.17
N SER A 65 -14.09 -1.45 13.04
CA SER A 65 -14.75 -2.46 13.88
C SER A 65 -16.23 -2.12 14.06
N ALA A 66 -17.05 -3.16 14.13
CA ALA A 66 -18.47 -3.14 14.41
C ALA A 66 -18.87 -4.32 15.32
N VAL A 67 -20.10 -4.25 15.84
CA VAL A 67 -20.72 -5.26 16.71
C VAL A 67 -21.98 -5.79 16.06
#